data_AF-Q94K48-F1
#
_entry.id   AF-Q94K48-F1
#
_cell.length_a   1.000
_cell.length_b   1.000
_cell.length_c   1.000
_cell.angle_alpha   90.00
_cell.angle_beta   90.00
_cell.angle_gamma   90.00
#
_symmetry.space_group_name_H-M   'P 1'
#
loop_
_entity.id
_entity.type
_entity.pdbx_description
1 polymer ?
#
loop_
_entity_poly.entity_id
_entity_poly.type
_entity_poly.pdbx_seq_one_letter_code
_entity_poly.pdbx_strand_id
1 'polypeptide(L)'
;MFLSQFRSCKPLLESRLPLLRLSLSKCLDQSFKTTASSEYGSKINKVTKHVNEEDGATFYVTRRGAIDSSAPAESKAYPKAANISSIHSMRESLLEETEEDYYRRLALFALRNHGGEDAINVIIESLGVESSMIRIEAAFVLGQLESKTAIASLSKILRDVKEHPMVRVEAAKALGFIADEKSREVLQELSGDLDPIIAKGCDSSLSILEFKNSKKYDPLI
;
A
#
# COMPACT_ATOMS: atom_id res chain seq x y z
N MET A 1 -3.67 -17.09 -38.04
CA MET A 1 -4.99 -16.60 -37.58
C MET A 1 -5.01 -16.08 -36.14
N PHE A 2 -3.97 -16.33 -35.32
CA PHE A 2 -3.96 -15.94 -33.89
C PHE A 2 -3.49 -14.50 -33.57
N LEU A 3 -2.92 -13.76 -34.53
CA LEU A 3 -2.43 -12.40 -34.28
C LEU A 3 -3.46 -11.28 -34.53
N SER A 4 -4.66 -11.59 -35.01
CA SER A 4 -5.70 -10.56 -35.26
C SER A 4 -6.63 -10.31 -34.06
N GLN A 5 -6.74 -11.22 -33.10
CA GLN A 5 -7.63 -11.03 -31.94
C GLN A 5 -7.06 -10.04 -30.90
N PHE A 6 -5.74 -9.93 -30.74
CA PHE A 6 -5.15 -9.02 -29.74
C PHE A 6 -5.25 -7.53 -30.10
N ARG A 7 -5.33 -7.17 -31.40
CA ARG A 7 -5.54 -5.77 -31.81
C ARG A 7 -6.95 -5.26 -31.47
N SER A 8 -7.94 -6.15 -31.32
CA SER A 8 -9.32 -5.76 -31.05
C SER A 8 -9.62 -5.50 -29.57
N CYS A 9 -8.79 -5.98 -28.64
CA CYS A 9 -9.01 -5.78 -27.19
C CYS A 9 -8.33 -4.52 -26.63
N LYS A 10 -7.28 -4.00 -27.28
CA LYS A 10 -6.57 -2.80 -26.83
C LYS A 10 -7.47 -1.54 -26.71
N PRO A 11 -8.39 -1.26 -27.67
CA PRO A 11 -9.32 -0.14 -27.55
C PRO A 11 -10.34 -0.30 -26.41
N LEU A 12 -10.71 -1.54 -26.08
CA LEU A 12 -11.66 -1.85 -25.00
C LEU A 12 -11.03 -1.63 -23.62
N LEU A 13 -9.73 -1.92 -23.46
CA LEU A 13 -8.99 -1.64 -22.22
C LEU A 13 -8.70 -0.14 -22.06
N GLU A 14 -8.31 0.54 -23.13
CA GLU A 14 -8.01 1.98 -23.15
C GLU A 14 -9.26 2.84 -22.94
N SER A 15 -10.42 2.45 -23.48
CA SER A 15 -11.69 3.16 -23.25
C SER A 15 -12.23 3.02 -21.83
N ARG A 16 -11.87 1.94 -21.12
CA ARG A 16 -12.32 1.70 -19.74
C ARG A 16 -11.35 2.18 -18.67
N LEU A 17 -10.08 2.42 -19.00
CA LEU A 17 -9.08 3.00 -18.10
C LEU A 17 -9.54 4.31 -17.41
N PRO A 18 -10.21 5.26 -18.09
CA PRO A 18 -10.79 6.43 -17.44
C PRO A 18 -11.91 6.08 -16.46
N LEU A 19 -12.76 5.10 -16.79
CA LEU A 19 -13.85 4.65 -15.94
C LEU A 19 -13.33 3.91 -14.70
N LEU A 20 -12.28 3.09 -14.84
CA LEU A 20 -11.59 2.43 -13.73
C LEU A 20 -10.88 3.44 -12.83
N ARG A 21 -10.25 4.48 -13.39
CA ARG A 21 -9.70 5.59 -12.60
C ARG A 21 -10.80 6.32 -11.83
N LEU A 22 -11.96 6.53 -12.45
CA LEU A 22 -13.13 7.15 -11.81
C LEU A 22 -13.80 6.25 -10.77
N SER A 23 -13.84 4.93 -10.96
CA SER A 23 -14.42 4.01 -9.98
C SER A 23 -13.48 3.85 -8.79
N LEU A 24 -12.17 3.70 -9.03
CA LEU A 24 -11.16 3.69 -7.97
C LEU A 24 -11.13 5.02 -7.22
N SER A 25 -11.24 6.16 -7.90
CA SER A 25 -11.32 7.47 -7.24
C SER A 25 -12.60 7.61 -6.42
N LYS A 26 -13.76 7.15 -6.92
CA LYS A 26 -15.02 7.17 -6.17
C LYS A 26 -15.00 6.22 -4.97
N CYS A 27 -14.39 5.05 -5.12
CA CYS A 27 -14.30 4.04 -4.07
C CYS A 27 -13.33 4.51 -2.97
N LEU A 28 -12.20 5.11 -3.36
CA LEU A 28 -11.29 5.80 -2.45
C LEU A 28 -12.00 6.97 -1.78
N ASP A 29 -12.73 7.82 -2.50
CA ASP A 29 -13.50 8.93 -1.94
C ASP A 29 -14.57 8.48 -0.93
N GLN A 30 -15.24 7.35 -1.17
CA GLN A 30 -16.29 6.86 -0.27
C GLN A 30 -15.68 6.24 1.00
N SER A 31 -14.61 5.45 0.87
CA SER A 31 -13.84 4.97 2.02
C SER A 31 -13.21 6.13 2.81
N PHE A 32 -12.85 7.20 2.10
CA PHE A 32 -12.29 8.41 2.67
C PHE A 32 -13.34 9.26 3.41
N LYS A 33 -14.53 9.48 2.84
CA LYS A 33 -15.64 10.20 3.49
C LYS A 33 -16.10 9.51 4.78
N THR A 34 -16.23 8.18 4.75
CA THR A 34 -16.62 7.41 5.93
C THR A 34 -15.56 7.50 7.04
N THR A 35 -14.28 7.45 6.67
CA THR A 35 -13.18 7.64 7.61
C THR A 35 -13.17 9.07 8.17
N ALA A 36 -13.33 10.11 7.34
CA ALA A 36 -13.36 11.51 7.76
C ALA A 36 -14.54 11.85 8.71
N SER A 37 -15.68 11.18 8.53
CA SER A 37 -16.86 11.36 9.40
C SER A 37 -16.76 10.67 10.77
N SER A 38 -15.79 9.78 10.97
CA SER A 38 -15.55 9.20 12.29
C SER A 38 -14.85 10.22 13.20
N GLU A 39 -15.25 10.28 14.46
CA GLU A 39 -14.62 11.12 15.48
C GLU A 39 -13.12 10.79 15.66
N TYR A 40 -12.74 9.52 15.41
CA TYR A 40 -11.35 9.08 15.33
C TYR A 40 -10.64 9.63 14.09
N GLY A 41 -11.34 9.64 12.95
CA GLY A 41 -10.90 10.19 11.66
C GLY A 41 -10.68 11.71 11.66
N SER A 42 -11.56 12.46 12.32
CA SER A 42 -11.42 13.92 12.47
C SER A 42 -10.17 14.34 13.26
N LYS A 43 -9.67 13.49 14.18
CA LYS A 43 -8.46 13.77 14.97
C LYS A 43 -7.16 13.40 14.23
N ILE A 44 -7.19 12.44 13.30
CA ILE A 44 -6.02 11.96 12.55
C ILE A 44 -5.87 12.60 11.16
N ASN A 45 -6.96 12.97 10.50
CA ASN A 45 -6.97 13.39 9.10
C ASN A 45 -7.51 14.82 8.93
N LYS A 46 -6.65 15.83 9.11
CA LYS A 46 -6.88 17.07 8.36
C LYS A 46 -6.50 16.79 6.92
N VAL A 47 -7.49 16.77 6.04
CA VAL A 47 -7.27 16.63 4.60
C VAL A 47 -7.43 17.98 3.96
N THR A 48 -6.37 18.41 3.27
CA THR A 48 -6.35 19.70 2.60
C THR A 48 -6.52 19.47 1.10
N LYS A 49 -7.52 20.15 0.53
CA LYS A 49 -7.78 20.19 -0.91
C LYS A 49 -6.86 21.25 -1.53
N HIS A 50 -6.08 20.86 -2.53
CA HIS A 50 -5.26 21.77 -3.32
C HIS A 50 -5.66 21.69 -4.78
N VAL A 51 -5.50 22.80 -5.49
CA VAL A 51 -5.75 22.92 -6.92
C VAL A 51 -4.41 23.30 -7.55
N ASN A 52 -3.95 22.51 -8.51
CA ASN A 52 -2.81 22.89 -9.35
C ASN A 52 -3.22 24.10 -10.19
N GLU A 53 -2.47 25.19 -10.09
CA GLU A 53 -2.77 26.42 -10.84
C GLU A 53 -2.42 26.29 -12.34
N GLU A 54 -1.55 25.33 -12.71
CA GLU A 54 -1.08 25.13 -14.09
C GLU A 54 -2.08 24.38 -14.99
N ASP A 55 -2.86 23.46 -14.41
CA ASP A 55 -3.81 22.61 -15.16
C ASP A 55 -5.18 22.45 -14.48
N GLY A 56 -5.41 23.12 -13.34
CA GLY A 56 -6.69 23.10 -12.61
C GLY A 56 -6.98 21.78 -11.90
N ALA A 57 -6.03 20.84 -11.87
CA ALA A 57 -6.22 19.54 -11.25
C ALA A 57 -6.34 19.67 -9.73
N THR A 58 -7.44 19.18 -9.17
CA THR A 58 -7.65 19.12 -7.72
C THR A 58 -7.03 17.86 -7.15
N PHE A 59 -6.23 17.98 -6.09
CA PHE A 59 -5.71 16.84 -5.32
C PHE A 59 -5.96 16.99 -3.81
N TYR A 60 -6.10 15.85 -3.14
CA TYR A 60 -6.37 15.76 -1.69
C TYR A 60 -5.13 15.23 -0.97
N VAL A 61 -4.60 16.03 -0.06
CA VAL A 61 -3.44 15.67 0.75
C VAL A 61 -3.92 15.03 2.04
N THR A 62 -3.69 13.73 2.19
CA THR A 62 -3.83 13.04 3.48
C THR A 62 -2.45 12.83 4.08
N ARG A 63 -2.34 12.84 5.42
CA ARG A 63 -1.05 12.68 6.11
C ARG A 63 -0.34 11.34 5.80
N ARG A 64 -1.01 10.38 5.12
CA ARG A 64 -0.41 9.12 4.64
C ARG A 64 -0.26 8.98 3.12
N GLY A 65 -0.74 9.91 2.30
CA GLY A 65 -0.93 9.62 0.87
C GLY A 65 -0.51 10.67 -0.15
N ALA A 66 -0.07 11.87 0.25
CA ALA A 66 0.35 12.87 -0.71
C ALA A 66 1.86 13.10 -0.69
N ILE A 67 2.43 13.03 -1.89
CA ILE A 67 3.68 13.65 -2.29
C ILE A 67 3.62 15.13 -1.90
N ASP A 68 4.18 15.45 -0.74
CA ASP A 68 4.30 16.81 -0.27
C ASP A 68 5.42 17.50 -1.06
N SER A 69 5.07 18.33 -2.04
CA SER A 69 6.01 19.28 -2.64
C SER A 69 6.34 20.44 -1.70
N SER A 70 5.68 20.54 -0.53
CA SER A 70 6.01 21.47 0.56
C SER A 70 6.84 20.83 1.67
N ALA A 71 7.72 19.87 1.32
CA ALA A 71 8.90 19.57 2.12
C ALA A 71 9.52 20.89 2.61
N PRO A 72 9.92 21.00 3.90
CA PRO A 72 10.38 22.26 4.47
C PRO A 72 11.46 22.86 3.58
N ALA A 73 11.19 24.06 3.05
CA ALA A 73 12.00 24.74 2.03
C ALA A 73 13.47 24.99 2.45
N GLU A 74 13.83 24.68 3.69
CA GLU A 74 15.16 24.89 4.25
C GLU A 74 15.98 23.60 4.43
N SER A 75 15.45 22.41 4.19
CA SER A 75 16.31 21.22 4.07
C SER A 75 16.88 21.18 2.65
N LYS A 76 18.17 21.53 2.51
CA LYS A 76 19.01 21.42 1.30
C LYS A 76 18.37 20.50 0.26
N ALA A 77 17.78 21.11 -0.77
CA ALA A 77 17.10 20.46 -1.89
C ALA A 77 17.65 19.05 -2.13
N TYR A 78 16.91 18.01 -1.72
CA TYR A 78 17.35 16.62 -1.82
C TYR A 78 17.43 16.24 -3.31
N PRO A 79 18.63 16.21 -3.92
CA PRO A 79 18.77 16.05 -5.36
C PRO A 79 18.53 14.59 -5.79
N LYS A 80 18.52 13.66 -4.83
CA LYS A 80 18.37 12.22 -5.06
C LYS A 80 16.90 11.82 -5.30
N ALA A 81 15.91 12.61 -4.83
CA ALA A 81 14.50 12.44 -5.20
C ALA A 81 14.25 12.76 -6.69
N ALA A 82 14.96 13.75 -7.24
CA ALA A 82 14.89 14.10 -8.65
C ALA A 82 15.45 12.99 -9.57
N ASN A 83 16.19 12.02 -9.01
CA ASN A 83 16.76 10.90 -9.76
C ASN A 83 16.24 9.51 -9.29
N ILE A 84 14.99 9.45 -8.80
CA ILE A 84 14.30 8.16 -8.58
C ILE A 84 13.75 7.67 -9.92
N SER A 85 14.63 7.36 -10.87
CA SER A 85 14.26 6.91 -12.22
C SER A 85 14.33 5.39 -12.39
N SER A 86 15.18 4.72 -11.61
CA SER A 86 15.41 3.27 -11.70
C SER A 86 15.07 2.55 -10.40
N ILE A 87 14.62 1.29 -10.50
CA ILE A 87 14.39 0.41 -9.33
C ILE A 87 15.63 0.34 -8.44
N HIS A 88 16.83 0.31 -9.05
CA HIS A 88 18.10 0.30 -8.33
C HIS A 88 18.26 1.54 -7.43
N SER A 89 18.02 2.74 -7.97
CA SER A 89 18.08 3.99 -7.20
C SER A 89 17.03 4.05 -6.10
N MET A 90 15.81 3.53 -6.35
CA MET A 90 14.77 3.47 -5.31
C MET A 90 15.16 2.48 -4.19
N ARG A 91 15.75 1.34 -4.55
CA ARG A 91 16.26 0.35 -3.58
C ARG A 91 17.30 0.96 -2.66
N GLU A 92 18.31 1.64 -3.22
CA GLU A 92 19.33 2.30 -2.42
C GLU A 92 18.71 3.34 -1.48
N SER A 93 17.80 4.18 -1.97
CA SER A 93 17.15 5.19 -1.14
C SER A 93 16.23 4.61 -0.06
N LEU A 94 15.67 3.40 -0.24
CA LEU A 94 14.78 2.77 0.72
C LEU A 94 15.54 2.00 1.81
N LEU A 95 16.60 1.29 1.42
CA LEU A 95 17.33 0.39 2.31
C LEU A 95 18.47 1.07 3.05
N GLU A 96 18.94 2.24 2.59
CA GLU A 96 19.95 3.03 3.29
C GLU A 96 19.42 3.55 4.63
N GLU A 97 19.96 3.05 5.74
CA GLU A 97 19.50 3.39 7.09
C GLU A 97 19.99 4.75 7.59
N THR A 98 20.96 5.35 6.90
CA THR A 98 21.42 6.72 7.19
C THR A 98 20.46 7.79 6.66
N GLU A 99 19.52 7.43 5.78
CA GLU A 99 18.51 8.33 5.23
C GLU A 99 17.31 8.47 6.18
N GLU A 100 16.70 9.66 6.20
CA GLU A 100 15.50 9.88 7.00
C GLU A 100 14.32 9.06 6.48
N ASP A 101 13.49 8.55 7.40
CA ASP A 101 12.29 7.75 7.07
C ASP A 101 11.33 8.46 6.10
N TYR A 102 11.35 9.80 6.04
CA TYR A 102 10.59 10.55 5.04
C TYR A 102 11.02 10.19 3.61
N TYR A 103 12.32 10.26 3.28
CA TYR A 103 12.83 9.97 1.94
C TYR A 103 12.71 8.49 1.59
N ARG A 104 12.92 7.62 2.58
CA ARG A 104 12.74 6.18 2.42
C ARG A 104 11.29 5.84 2.03
N ARG A 105 10.29 6.49 2.63
CA ARG A 105 8.88 6.32 2.23
C ARG A 105 8.58 6.84 0.83
N LEU A 106 9.23 7.92 0.38
CA LEU A 106 9.09 8.37 -1.01
C LEU A 106 9.57 7.30 -1.99
N ALA A 107 10.73 6.69 -1.73
CA ALA A 107 11.24 5.58 -2.53
C ALA A 107 10.33 4.35 -2.49
N LEU A 108 9.80 4.00 -1.31
CA LEU A 108 8.83 2.92 -1.13
C LEU A 108 7.57 3.12 -1.99
N PHE A 109 7.01 4.33 -1.98
CA PHE A 109 5.82 4.67 -2.77
C PHE A 109 6.10 4.79 -4.26
N ALA A 110 7.30 5.21 -4.64
CA ALA A 110 7.75 5.16 -6.03
C ALA A 110 7.84 3.71 -6.54
N LEU A 111 8.40 2.79 -5.74
CA LEU A 111 8.42 1.35 -6.04
C LEU A 111 7.03 0.76 -6.20
N ARG A 112 6.08 1.13 -5.32
CA ARG A 112 4.67 0.73 -5.47
C ARG A 112 4.10 1.19 -6.82
N ASN A 113 4.31 2.47 -7.15
CA ASN A 113 3.77 3.06 -8.38
C ASN A 113 4.42 2.47 -9.63
N HIS A 114 5.70 2.09 -9.56
CA HIS A 114 6.40 1.38 -10.63
C HIS A 114 5.82 -0.03 -10.83
N GLY A 115 5.61 -0.76 -9.73
CA GLY A 115 5.14 -2.15 -9.76
C GLY A 115 6.13 -3.11 -10.44
N GLY A 116 5.66 -4.33 -10.71
CA GLY A 116 6.49 -5.41 -11.25
C GLY A 116 7.22 -6.21 -10.17
N GLU A 117 7.71 -7.39 -10.55
CA GLU A 117 8.33 -8.35 -9.61
C GLU A 117 9.58 -7.78 -8.94
N ASP A 118 10.44 -7.10 -9.69
CA ASP A 118 11.65 -6.47 -9.15
C ASP A 118 11.33 -5.42 -8.08
N ALA A 119 10.34 -4.56 -8.32
CA ALA A 119 9.93 -3.55 -7.33
C ALA A 119 9.33 -4.21 -6.08
N ILE A 120 8.50 -5.25 -6.26
CA ILE A 120 7.94 -6.04 -5.16
C ILE A 120 9.04 -6.69 -4.33
N ASN A 121 10.08 -7.25 -4.95
CA ASN A 121 11.19 -7.86 -4.24
C ASN A 121 11.95 -6.86 -3.38
N VAL A 122 12.16 -5.63 -3.87
CA VAL A 122 12.76 -4.54 -3.08
C VAL A 122 11.87 -4.13 -1.91
N ILE A 123 10.55 -4.09 -2.10
CA ILE A 123 9.61 -3.80 -1.01
C ILE A 123 9.60 -4.93 0.03
N ILE A 124 9.74 -6.19 -0.39
CA ILE A 124 9.89 -7.32 0.54
C ILE A 124 11.20 -7.22 1.32
N GLU A 125 12.29 -6.82 0.68
CA GLU A 125 13.58 -6.59 1.34
C GLU A 125 13.48 -5.49 2.41
N SER A 126 12.69 -4.44 2.17
CA SER A 126 12.50 -3.36 3.14
C SER A 126 11.71 -3.75 4.39
N LEU A 127 11.09 -4.94 4.42
CA LEU A 127 10.55 -5.52 5.65
C LEU A 127 11.66 -5.93 6.65
N GLY A 128 12.93 -5.93 6.25
CA GLY A 128 14.06 -6.29 7.10
C GLY A 128 14.84 -5.12 7.69
N VAL A 129 14.45 -3.87 7.39
CA VAL A 129 15.18 -2.67 7.87
C VAL A 129 14.86 -2.37 9.34
N GLU A 130 15.73 -1.63 10.03
CA GLU A 130 15.57 -1.33 11.46
C GLU A 130 14.32 -0.48 11.79
N SER A 131 13.93 0.44 10.90
CA SER A 131 12.77 1.30 11.13
C SER A 131 11.46 0.53 11.07
N SER A 132 10.80 0.44 12.23
CA SER A 132 9.45 -0.15 12.34
C SER A 132 8.42 0.61 11.50
N MET A 133 8.60 1.93 11.33
CA MET A 133 7.71 2.75 10.50
C MET A 133 7.81 2.36 9.02
N ILE A 134 9.01 2.11 8.51
CA ILE A 134 9.19 1.63 7.14
C ILE A 134 8.64 0.21 6.98
N ARG A 135 8.83 -0.68 7.95
CA ARG A 135 8.26 -2.04 7.90
C ARG A 135 6.72 -2.03 7.85
N ILE A 136 6.07 -1.17 8.64
CA ILE A 136 4.60 -0.98 8.59
C ILE A 136 4.17 -0.54 7.19
N GLU A 137 4.79 0.51 6.65
CA GLU A 137 4.43 1.04 5.33
C GLU A 137 4.72 0.02 4.21
N ALA A 138 5.80 -0.75 4.31
CA ALA A 138 6.13 -1.81 3.37
C ALA A 138 5.06 -2.92 3.39
N ALA A 139 4.64 -3.38 4.57
CA ALA A 139 3.56 -4.35 4.69
C ALA A 139 2.24 -3.81 4.10
N PHE A 140 1.89 -2.56 4.41
CA PHE A 140 0.73 -1.88 3.84
C PHE A 140 0.78 -1.86 2.30
N VAL A 141 1.91 -1.45 1.72
CA VAL A 141 2.11 -1.41 0.27
C VAL A 141 2.01 -2.80 -0.37
N LEU A 142 2.58 -3.84 0.26
CA LEU A 142 2.48 -5.21 -0.24
C LEU A 142 1.03 -5.72 -0.21
N GLY A 143 0.24 -5.30 0.78
CA GLY A 143 -1.20 -5.53 0.83
C GLY A 143 -1.95 -4.82 -0.31
N GLN A 144 -1.63 -3.56 -0.59
CA GLN A 144 -2.22 -2.80 -1.71
C GLN A 144 -1.90 -3.41 -3.08
N LEU A 145 -0.68 -3.94 -3.24
CA LEU A 145 -0.24 -4.61 -4.46
C LEU A 145 -0.80 -6.03 -4.59
N GLU A 146 -1.43 -6.56 -3.52
CA GLU A 146 -1.98 -7.91 -3.43
C GLU A 146 -0.97 -8.99 -3.86
N SER A 147 0.31 -8.76 -3.57
CA SER A 147 1.38 -9.61 -4.08
C SER A 147 1.47 -10.92 -3.30
N LYS A 148 1.17 -12.03 -3.98
CA LYS A 148 1.33 -13.38 -3.43
C LYS A 148 2.77 -13.74 -3.08
N THR A 149 3.76 -13.11 -3.72
CA THR A 149 5.18 -13.35 -3.40
C THR A 149 5.55 -12.87 -1.99
N ALA A 150 4.79 -11.91 -1.44
CA ALA A 150 5.02 -11.38 -0.11
C ALA A 150 4.48 -12.25 1.03
N ILE A 151 3.61 -13.23 0.74
CA ILE A 151 2.91 -14.03 1.76
C ILE A 151 3.92 -14.63 2.75
N ALA A 152 4.97 -15.29 2.26
CA ALA A 152 5.96 -15.94 3.14
C ALA A 152 6.63 -14.94 4.11
N SER A 153 7.03 -13.77 3.63
CA SER A 153 7.66 -12.73 4.44
C SER A 153 6.69 -12.10 5.44
N LEU A 154 5.46 -11.80 5.01
CA LEU A 154 4.42 -11.25 5.88
C LEU A 154 4.00 -12.26 6.96
N SER A 155 3.88 -13.55 6.61
CA SER A 155 3.59 -14.61 7.57
C SER A 155 4.70 -14.78 8.60
N LYS A 156 5.98 -14.66 8.19
CA LYS A 156 7.12 -14.67 9.11
C LYS A 156 7.04 -13.53 10.12
N ILE A 157 6.74 -12.32 9.65
CA ILE A 157 6.57 -11.12 10.50
C ILE A 157 5.42 -11.28 11.48
N LEU A 158 4.27 -11.76 11.00
CA LEU A 158 3.10 -11.95 11.85
C LEU A 158 3.36 -12.98 12.96
N ARG A 159 4.16 -14.02 12.69
CA ARG A 159 4.58 -15.05 13.67
C ARG A 159 5.68 -14.60 14.63
N ASP A 160 6.38 -13.51 14.33
CA ASP A 160 7.48 -13.05 15.17
C ASP A 160 6.95 -12.32 16.41
N VAL A 161 6.90 -13.02 17.54
CA VAL A 161 6.46 -12.46 18.84
C VAL A 161 7.36 -11.33 19.35
N LYS A 162 8.58 -11.18 18.80
CA LYS A 162 9.50 -10.09 19.17
C LYS A 162 9.32 -8.85 18.29
N GLU A 163 8.59 -8.97 17.19
CA GLU A 163 8.33 -7.85 16.29
C GLU A 163 7.35 -6.86 16.94
N HIS A 164 7.49 -5.59 16.56
CA HIS A 164 6.63 -4.50 17.00
C HIS A 164 5.16 -4.82 16.69
N PRO A 165 4.24 -4.74 17.68
CA PRO A 165 2.84 -5.15 17.52
C PRO A 165 2.13 -4.52 16.32
N MET A 166 2.41 -3.25 16.02
CA MET A 166 1.78 -2.57 14.88
C MET A 166 2.29 -3.10 13.51
N VAL A 167 3.55 -3.54 13.42
CA VAL A 167 4.09 -4.17 12.21
C VAL A 167 3.38 -5.51 11.99
N ARG A 168 3.22 -6.30 13.06
CA ARG A 168 2.46 -7.57 13.03
C ARG A 168 1.01 -7.35 12.57
N VAL A 169 0.30 -6.39 13.16
CA VAL A 169 -1.08 -6.05 12.75
C VAL A 169 -1.14 -5.67 11.27
N GLU A 170 -0.20 -4.87 10.78
CA GLU A 170 -0.19 -4.46 9.37
C GLU A 170 0.12 -5.63 8.44
N ALA A 171 1.00 -6.56 8.84
CA ALA A 171 1.23 -7.80 8.12
C ALA A 171 -0.03 -8.69 8.05
N ALA A 172 -0.81 -8.79 9.14
CA ALA A 172 -2.09 -9.49 9.13
C ALA A 172 -3.08 -8.86 8.13
N LYS A 173 -3.22 -7.53 8.15
CA LYS A 173 -4.09 -6.82 7.19
C LYS A 173 -3.63 -7.05 5.76
N ALA A 174 -2.33 -6.96 5.49
CA ALA A 174 -1.77 -7.20 4.17
C ALA A 174 -2.10 -8.61 3.67
N LEU A 175 -1.97 -9.64 4.53
CA LEU A 175 -2.38 -11.01 4.22
C LEU A 175 -3.89 -11.10 3.91
N GLY A 176 -4.73 -10.39 4.68
CA GLY A 176 -6.18 -10.30 4.42
C GLY A 176 -6.52 -9.67 3.07
N PHE A 177 -5.79 -8.62 2.65
CA PHE A 177 -5.94 -8.02 1.33
C PHE A 177 -5.42 -8.91 0.20
N ILE A 178 -4.32 -9.64 0.39
CA ILE A 178 -3.83 -10.61 -0.61
C ILE A 178 -4.86 -11.73 -0.85
N ALA A 179 -5.64 -12.08 0.20
CA ALA A 179 -6.79 -12.99 0.13
C ALA A 179 -6.51 -14.40 -0.45
N ASP A 180 -5.27 -14.87 -0.33
CA ASP A 180 -4.86 -16.22 -0.75
C ASP A 180 -5.16 -17.27 0.33
N GLU A 181 -5.26 -18.54 -0.05
CA GLU A 181 -5.52 -19.63 0.89
C GLU A 181 -4.40 -19.77 1.92
N LYS A 182 -3.14 -19.54 1.53
CA LYS A 182 -2.03 -19.52 2.48
C LYS A 182 -2.15 -18.36 3.48
N SER A 183 -2.70 -17.23 3.06
CA SER A 183 -2.98 -16.12 3.98
C SER A 183 -4.05 -16.51 4.99
N ARG A 184 -5.12 -17.18 4.55
CA ARG A 184 -6.19 -17.68 5.41
C ARG A 184 -5.65 -18.61 6.50
N GLU A 185 -4.84 -19.61 6.12
CA GLU A 185 -4.25 -20.56 7.07
C GLU A 185 -3.47 -19.85 8.19
N VAL A 186 -2.61 -18.90 7.82
CA VAL A 186 -1.79 -18.17 8.80
C VAL A 186 -2.64 -17.26 9.70
N LEU A 187 -3.64 -16.60 9.14
CA LEU A 187 -4.55 -15.75 9.92
C LEU A 187 -5.42 -16.56 10.88
N GLN A 188 -5.88 -17.76 10.48
CA GLN A 188 -6.63 -18.66 11.36
C GLN A 188 -5.75 -19.23 12.48
N GLU A 189 -4.48 -19.49 12.20
CA GLU A 189 -3.56 -19.92 13.25
C GLU A 189 -3.36 -18.82 14.31
N LEU A 190 -3.24 -17.56 13.87
CA LEU A 190 -2.90 -16.42 14.73
C LEU A 190 -4.11 -15.62 15.21
N SER A 191 -5.34 -16.07 14.93
CA SER A 191 -6.55 -15.56 15.60
C SER A 191 -6.60 -15.93 17.09
N GLY A 192 -5.79 -16.89 17.51
CA GLY A 192 -5.58 -17.26 18.93
C GLY A 192 -4.30 -16.69 19.55
N ASP A 193 -3.68 -15.66 18.95
CA ASP A 193 -2.44 -15.08 19.46
C ASP A 193 -2.59 -14.59 20.92
N LEU A 194 -1.51 -14.70 21.69
CA LEU A 194 -1.46 -14.26 23.09
C LEU A 194 -1.67 -12.75 23.24
N ASP A 195 -1.30 -11.96 22.23
CA ASP A 195 -1.59 -10.54 22.17
C ASP A 195 -3.00 -10.31 21.57
N PRO A 196 -3.96 -9.80 22.36
CA PRO A 196 -5.33 -9.56 21.89
C PRO A 196 -5.42 -8.61 20.69
N ILE A 197 -4.46 -7.70 20.53
CA ILE A 197 -4.42 -6.78 19.39
C ILE A 197 -4.14 -7.55 18.11
N ILE A 198 -3.23 -8.53 18.16
CA ILE A 198 -2.86 -9.37 17.02
C ILE A 198 -4.00 -10.33 16.67
N ALA A 199 -4.57 -11.00 17.67
CA ALA A 199 -5.72 -11.88 17.50
C ALA A 199 -6.89 -11.17 16.78
N LYS A 200 -7.29 -10.00 17.29
CA LYS A 200 -8.35 -9.17 16.68
C LYS A 200 -7.97 -8.67 15.29
N GLY A 201 -6.69 -8.35 15.08
CA GLY A 201 -6.15 -7.98 13.76
C GLY A 201 -6.32 -9.12 12.75
N CYS A 202 -6.05 -10.36 13.16
CA CYS A 202 -6.23 -11.55 12.33
C CYS A 202 -7.72 -11.80 12.02
N ASP A 203 -8.61 -11.72 13.01
CA ASP A 203 -10.07 -11.87 12.81
C ASP A 203 -10.63 -10.84 11.81
N SER A 204 -10.19 -9.60 11.94
CA SER A 204 -10.57 -8.52 11.02
C SER A 204 -10.06 -8.80 9.61
N SER A 205 -8.84 -9.31 9.49
CA SER A 205 -8.21 -9.63 8.21
C SER A 205 -8.82 -10.86 7.54
N LEU A 206 -9.25 -11.86 8.32
CA LEU A 206 -10.06 -12.97 7.83
C LEU A 206 -11.39 -12.47 7.26
N SER A 207 -12.05 -11.53 7.94
CA SER A 207 -13.30 -10.93 7.44
C SER A 207 -13.11 -10.22 6.09
N ILE A 208 -11.98 -9.52 5.91
CA ILE A 208 -11.60 -8.89 4.63
C ILE A 208 -11.38 -9.95 3.56
N LEU A 209 -10.62 -11.01 3.88
CA LEU A 209 -10.33 -12.12 2.97
C LEU A 209 -11.60 -12.82 2.51
N GLU A 210 -12.52 -13.14 3.43
CA GLU A 210 -13.80 -13.78 3.10
C GLU A 210 -14.67 -12.89 2.24
N PHE A 211 -14.70 -11.58 2.54
CA PHE A 211 -15.43 -10.64 1.70
C PHE A 211 -14.89 -10.64 0.28
N LYS A 212 -13.56 -10.55 0.10
CA LYS A 212 -12.90 -10.59 -1.21
C LYS A 212 -13.13 -11.90 -1.97
N ASN A 213 -13.16 -13.03 -1.27
CA ASN A 213 -13.41 -14.34 -1.89
C ASN A 213 -14.90 -14.66 -2.06
N SER A 214 -15.79 -13.86 -1.47
CA SER A 214 -17.23 -14.02 -1.62
C SER A 214 -17.70 -13.57 -3.00
N LYS A 215 -18.81 -14.17 -3.50
CA LYS A 215 -19.48 -13.75 -4.75
C LYS A 215 -19.99 -12.30 -4.73
N LYS A 216 -19.95 -11.62 -3.58
CA LYS A 216 -20.35 -10.21 -3.43
C LYS A 216 -19.25 -9.24 -3.85
N TYR A 217 -17.99 -9.72 -3.93
CA TYR A 217 -16.88 -8.92 -4.40
C TYR A 217 -16.84 -8.97 -5.93
N ASP A 218 -17.22 -7.85 -6.56
CA ASP A 218 -17.00 -7.60 -7.97
C ASP A 218 -16.03 -6.42 -8.09
N PRO A 219 -14.79 -6.62 -8.56
CA PRO A 219 -13.83 -5.54 -8.71
C PRO A 219 -14.20 -4.54 -9.84
N LEU A 220 -15.28 -4.78 -10.61
CA LEU A 220 -15.64 -4.01 -11.81
C LEU A 220 -16.94 -3.20 -11.72
N ILE A 221 -17.56 -3.06 -10.54
CA ILE A 221 -18.74 -2.18 -10.33
C ILE A 221 -18.32 -0.82 -9.77
#